data_AF-A0AAE2HXZ2-F1
#
_entry.id   AF-A0AAE2HXZ2-F1
#
_cell.length_a   1.000
_cell.length_b   1.000
_cell.length_c   1.000
_cell.angle_alpha   90.00
_cell.angle_beta   90.00
_cell.angle_gamma   90.00
#
_symmetry.space_group_name_H-M   'P 1'
#
loop_
_entity.id
_entity.type
_entity.pdbx_description
1 polymer ?
#
loop_
_entity_poly.entity_id
_entity_poly.type
_entity_poly.pdbx_seq_one_letter_code
_entity_poly.pdbx_strand_id
1 'polypeptide(L)'
;MGFGITPDQLNSIVALWRRSSDEIAGLDCAAGDLSLAGSRSAESLRACAAAVHDAAAALSRHLAGSAAALEKFNTTTVESDRACAADLAALRRPR
;
A
#
# COMPACT_ATOMS: atom_id res chain seq x y z
N MET A 1 -16.18 -1.33 -24.53
CA MET A 1 -14.97 -0.61 -24.10
C MET A 1 -15.35 0.21 -22.87
N GLY A 2 -14.84 -0.13 -21.69
CA GLY A 2 -15.04 0.68 -20.49
C GLY A 2 -13.91 1.69 -20.38
N PHE A 3 -14.24 2.98 -20.29
CA PHE A 3 -13.27 4.04 -20.00
C PHE A 3 -13.09 4.10 -18.49
N GLY A 4 -11.86 3.96 -18.00
CA GLY A 4 -11.53 4.01 -16.57
C GLY A 4 -11.14 2.67 -15.93
N ILE A 5 -10.61 2.75 -14.70
CA ILE A 5 -10.28 1.59 -13.87
C ILE A 5 -11.55 1.17 -13.12
N THR A 6 -11.88 -0.13 -13.16
CA THR A 6 -13.07 -0.63 -12.44
C THR A 6 -12.82 -0.74 -10.93
N PRO A 7 -13.87 -0.71 -10.09
CA PRO A 7 -13.73 -0.94 -8.65
C PRO A 7 -13.01 -2.24 -8.30
N ASP A 8 -13.24 -3.32 -9.05
CA ASP A 8 -12.57 -4.61 -8.84
C ASP A 8 -11.07 -4.56 -9.18
N GLN A 9 -10.70 -3.81 -10.23
CA GLN A 9 -9.30 -3.57 -10.55
C GLN A 9 -8.61 -2.75 -9.45
N LEU A 10 -9.28 -1.72 -8.90
CA LEU A 10 -8.76 -0.96 -7.77
C LEU A 10 -8.59 -1.84 -6.53
N ASN A 11 -9.58 -2.68 -6.20
CA ASN A 11 -9.48 -3.61 -5.07
C ASN A 11 -8.32 -4.60 -5.24
N SER A 12 -8.08 -5.07 -6.47
CA SER A 12 -6.94 -5.94 -6.78
C SER A 12 -5.59 -5.24 -6.58
N ILE A 13 -5.49 -3.96 -6.97
CA ILE A 13 -4.30 -3.13 -6.74
C ILE A 13 -4.07 -2.90 -5.24
N VAL A 14 -5.13 -2.56 -4.49
CA VAL A 14 -5.07 -2.39 -3.03
C VAL A 14 -4.56 -3.67 -2.36
N ALA A 15 -5.11 -4.83 -2.74
CA ALA A 15 -4.70 -6.12 -2.18
C ALA A 15 -3.22 -6.43 -2.50
N LEU A 16 -2.77 -6.14 -3.71
CA LEU A 16 -1.37 -6.30 -4.10
C LEU A 16 -0.46 -5.39 -3.27
N TRP A 17 -0.79 -4.11 -3.15
CA TRP A 17 0.02 -3.14 -2.41
C TRP A 17 0.09 -3.46 -0.92
N ARG A 18 -1.01 -3.93 -0.31
CA ARG A 18 -0.99 -4.44 1.07
C ARG A 18 -0.04 -5.62 1.22
N ARG A 19 -0.16 -6.63 0.35
CA ARG A 19 0.73 -7.79 0.39
C ARG A 19 2.19 -7.40 0.23
N SER A 20 2.51 -6.57 -0.75
CA SER A 20 3.89 -6.10 -0.96
C SER A 20 4.39 -5.26 0.22
N SER A 21 3.52 -4.48 0.87
CA SER A 21 3.87 -3.74 2.09
C SER A 21 4.24 -4.69 3.23
N ASP A 22 3.48 -5.77 3.40
CA ASP A 22 3.73 -6.79 4.42
C ASP A 22 5.02 -7.57 4.12
N GLU A 23 5.25 -7.94 2.85
CA GLU A 23 6.50 -8.58 2.41
C GLU A 23 7.72 -7.69 2.70
N ILE A 24 7.65 -6.39 2.40
CA ILE A 24 8.73 -5.43 2.68
C ILE A 24 8.94 -5.25 4.19
N ALA A 25 7.85 -5.17 4.97
CA ALA A 25 7.93 -5.06 6.42
C ALA A 25 8.55 -6.29 7.09
N GLY A 26 8.41 -7.46 6.46
CA GLY A 26 8.97 -8.72 6.93
C GLY A 26 10.45 -8.94 6.57
N LEU A 27 11.10 -8.01 5.87
CA LEU A 27 12.51 -8.16 5.48
C LEU A 27 13.41 -8.09 6.72
N ASP A 28 14.13 -9.18 6.99
CA ASP A 28 15.21 -9.18 7.97
C ASP A 28 16.44 -8.46 7.38
N CYS A 29 16.66 -7.25 7.87
CA CYS A 29 17.77 -6.40 7.45
C CYS A 29 18.97 -6.49 8.41
N ALA A 30 19.01 -7.47 9.32
CA ALA A 30 20.11 -7.65 10.25
C ALA A 30 21.43 -7.99 9.52
N ALA A 31 22.54 -7.40 9.96
CA ALA A 31 23.87 -7.72 9.45
C ALA A 31 24.42 -9.09 9.91
N GLY A 32 23.62 -9.87 10.67
CA GLY A 32 24.05 -11.11 11.32
C GLY A 32 25.07 -10.88 12.44
N ASP A 33 25.60 -11.97 13.00
CA ASP A 33 26.68 -11.91 13.99
C ASP A 33 28.01 -11.66 13.28
N LEU A 34 28.41 -10.39 13.21
CA LEU A 34 29.70 -9.98 12.69
C LEU A 34 30.75 -10.19 13.77
N SER A 35 31.47 -11.31 13.73
CA SER A 35 32.49 -11.74 14.72
C SER A 35 33.75 -10.84 14.83
N LEU A 36 33.65 -9.57 14.41
CA LEU A 36 34.70 -8.57 14.35
C LEU A 36 34.32 -7.32 15.17
N ALA A 37 33.84 -7.53 16.40
CA ALA A 37 33.49 -6.47 17.33
C ALA A 37 34.66 -5.46 17.46
N GLY A 38 34.38 -4.18 17.19
CA GLY A 38 35.37 -3.10 17.25
C GLY A 38 36.08 -2.77 15.93
N SER A 39 35.84 -3.50 14.84
CA SER A 39 36.33 -3.08 13.52
C SER A 39 35.45 -1.99 12.90
N ARG A 40 36.07 -0.96 12.28
CA ARG A 40 35.34 0.08 11.54
C ARG A 40 34.46 -0.51 10.44
N SER A 41 34.91 -1.58 9.78
CA SER A 41 34.13 -2.29 8.77
C SER A 41 32.85 -2.89 9.34
N ALA A 42 32.91 -3.52 10.52
CA ALA A 42 31.70 -4.05 11.18
C ALA A 42 30.76 -2.93 11.66
N GLU A 43 31.27 -1.76 12.05
CA GLU A 43 30.45 -0.58 12.32
C GLU A 43 29.76 -0.06 11.06
N SER A 44 30.48 0.08 9.93
CA SER A 44 29.90 0.50 8.65
C SER A 44 28.83 -0.47 8.14
N LEU A 45 29.05 -1.79 8.29
CA LEU A 45 28.05 -2.79 7.94
C LEU A 45 26.79 -2.69 8.80
N ARG A 46 26.93 -2.50 10.11
CA ARG A 46 25.79 -2.28 11.02
C ARG A 46 25.03 -0.99 10.68
N ALA A 47 25.73 0.09 10.35
CA ALA A 47 25.11 1.34 9.93
C ALA A 47 24.35 1.18 8.59
N CYS A 48 24.92 0.43 7.65
CA CYS A 48 24.27 0.12 6.38
C CYS A 48 22.98 -0.71 6.61
N ALA A 49 23.07 -1.77 7.40
CA ALA A 49 21.92 -2.59 7.78
C ALA A 49 20.79 -1.77 8.41
N ALA A 50 21.12 -0.88 9.35
CA ALA A 50 20.14 0.03 9.96
C ALA A 50 19.50 0.98 8.93
N ALA A 51 20.30 1.57 8.04
CA ALA A 51 19.79 2.46 6.99
C ALA A 51 18.86 1.73 6.01
N VAL A 52 19.19 0.48 5.64
CA VAL A 52 18.35 -0.37 4.79
C VAL A 52 17.03 -0.72 5.50
N HIS A 53 17.09 -1.09 6.77
CA HIS A 53 15.91 -1.36 7.58
C HIS A 53 14.97 -0.14 7.62
N ASP A 54 15.52 1.05 7.90
CA ASP A 54 14.72 2.27 7.98
C ASP A 54 14.08 2.64 6.64
N ALA A 55 14.82 2.47 5.54
CA ALA A 55 14.31 2.68 4.18
C ALA A 55 13.18 1.68 3.83
N ALA A 56 13.36 0.40 4.14
CA ALA A 56 12.34 -0.64 3.93
C ALA A 56 11.08 -0.33 4.75
N ALA A 57 11.24 0.04 6.02
CA ALA A 57 10.12 0.40 6.89
C ALA A 57 9.38 1.64 6.39
N ALA A 58 10.09 2.66 5.88
CA ALA A 58 9.48 3.83 5.29
C ALA A 58 8.69 3.51 4.01
N LEU A 59 9.25 2.66 3.14
CA LEU A 59 8.61 2.24 1.90
C LEU A 59 7.34 1.42 2.18
N SER A 60 7.41 0.46 3.12
CA SER A 60 6.26 -0.32 3.55
C SER A 60 5.12 0.58 4.04
N ARG A 61 5.41 1.53 4.97
CA ARG A 61 4.40 2.49 5.45
C ARG A 61 3.79 3.33 4.34
N HIS A 62 4.60 3.78 3.38
CA HIS A 62 4.13 4.56 2.25
C HIS A 62 3.17 3.76 1.36
N LEU A 63 3.51 2.50 1.09
CA LEU A 63 2.70 1.60 0.27
C LEU A 63 1.37 1.25 0.96
N ALA A 64 1.41 0.92 2.26
CA ALA A 64 0.21 0.70 3.08
C ALA A 64 -0.70 1.95 3.11
N GLY A 65 -0.12 3.14 3.30
CA GLY A 65 -0.87 4.40 3.31
C GLY A 65 -1.53 4.68 1.95
N SER A 66 -0.83 4.41 0.85
CA SER A 66 -1.36 4.57 -0.50
C SER A 66 -2.50 3.58 -0.79
N ALA A 67 -2.36 2.33 -0.34
CA ALA A 67 -3.42 1.32 -0.46
C ALA A 67 -4.69 1.72 0.32
N ALA A 68 -4.53 2.24 1.55
CA ALA A 68 -5.65 2.73 2.34
C ALA A 68 -6.35 3.94 1.70
N ALA A 69 -5.58 4.89 1.15
CA ALA A 69 -6.14 6.03 0.42
C ALA A 69 -6.94 5.59 -0.81
N LEU A 70 -6.42 4.62 -1.56
CA LEU A 70 -7.08 4.09 -2.76
C LEU A 70 -8.36 3.31 -2.43
N GLU A 71 -8.35 2.52 -1.35
CA GLU A 71 -9.54 1.83 -0.85
C GLU A 71 -10.64 2.80 -0.42
N LYS A 72 -10.26 3.87 0.31
CA LYS A 72 -11.19 4.93 0.70
C LYS A 72 -11.80 5.63 -0.51
N PHE A 73 -10.96 5.97 -1.50
CA PHE A 73 -11.41 6.55 -2.75
C PHE A 73 -12.42 5.64 -3.45
N ASN A 74 -12.09 4.36 -3.66
CA ASN A 74 -12.95 3.39 -4.32
C ASN A 74 -14.31 3.25 -3.62
N THR A 75 -14.30 3.12 -2.29
CA THR A 75 -15.53 3.02 -1.49
C THR A 75 -16.42 4.24 -1.70
N THR A 76 -15.84 5.44 -1.61
CA THR A 76 -16.57 6.71 -1.77
C THR A 76 -17.17 6.82 -3.18
N THR A 77 -16.41 6.43 -4.21
CA THR A 77 -16.87 6.47 -5.60
C THR A 77 -18.04 5.50 -5.84
N VAL A 78 -17.93 4.25 -5.39
CA VAL A 78 -19.01 3.25 -5.54
C VAL A 78 -20.29 3.69 -4.83
N GLU A 79 -20.17 4.24 -3.63
CA GLU A 79 -21.32 4.78 -2.88
C GLU A 79 -21.96 5.96 -3.60
N SER A 80 -21.15 6.89 -4.10
CA SER A 80 -21.63 8.08 -4.84
C SER A 80 -22.33 7.69 -6.14
N ASP A 81 -21.75 6.76 -6.91
CA ASP A 81 -22.33 6.25 -8.16
C ASP A 81 -23.66 5.55 -7.90
N ARG A 82 -23.75 4.75 -6.83
CA ARG A 82 -24.99 4.08 -6.43
C ARG A 82 -26.09 5.08 -6.05
N ALA A 83 -25.74 6.12 -5.29
CA ALA A 83 -26.68 7.17 -4.91
C ALA A 83 -27.21 7.91 -6.15
N CYS A 84 -26.32 8.34 -7.05
CA CYS A 84 -26.68 9.00 -8.30
C CYS A 84 -27.60 8.12 -9.18
N ALA A 85 -27.28 6.83 -9.31
CA ALA A 85 -28.12 5.89 -10.05
C ALA A 85 -29.52 5.74 -9.44
N ALA A 86 -29.64 5.74 -8.12
CA ALA A 86 -30.93 5.68 -7.42
C ALA A 86 -31.76 6.95 -7.66
N ASP A 87 -31.14 8.13 -7.61
CA ASP A 87 -31.80 9.42 -7.90
C ASP A 87 -32.30 9.48 -9.34
N LEU A 88 -31.47 9.06 -10.31
CA LEU A 88 -31.86 8.98 -11.72
C LEU A 88 -33.01 7.99 -11.95
N ALA A 89 -33.00 6.85 -11.25
CA ALA A 89 -34.07 5.87 -11.33
C ALA A 89 -35.38 6.41 -10.74
N ALA A 90 -35.32 7.19 -9.67
CA ALA A 90 -36.48 7.86 -9.07
C ALA A 90 -37.10 8.88 -10.04
N LEU A 91 -36.28 9.67 -10.74
CA LEU A 91 -36.74 10.63 -11.75
C LEU A 91 -37.40 9.98 -12.97
N ARG A 92 -37.02 8.75 -13.32
CA ARG A 92 -37.56 8.01 -14.47
C ARG A 92 -38.89 7.31 -14.21
N ARG A 93 -39.32 7.16 -12.95
CA ARG A 93 -40.62 6.56 -12.65
C ARG A 93 -41.73 7.53 -13.05
N PRO A 94 -42.67 7.14 -13.95
CA PRO A 94 -43.81 7.99 -14.26
C PRO A 94 -44.65 8.21 -13.00
N ARG A 95 -45.19 9.42 -12.86
CA ARG A 95 -46.16 9.77 -11.82
C ARG A 95 -47.42 8.91 -11.93
#